data_AF-A0A963G101-F1
#
_entry.id   AF-A0A963G101-F1
#
_cell.length_a   1.000
_cell.length_b   1.000
_cell.length_c   1.000
_cell.angle_alpha   90.00
_cell.angle_beta   90.00
_cell.angle_gamma   90.00
#
_symmetry.space_group_name_H-M   'P 1'
#
loop_
_entity.id
_entity.type
_entity.pdbx_description
1 polymer ?
#
loop_
_entity_poly.entity_id
_entity_poly.type
_entity_poly.pdbx_seq_one_letter_code
_entity_poly.pdbx_strand_id
1 'polypeptide(L)' 'MPSQPATAKILVLMPMLPGYEAVREAVAATIDRAGLGMLRLETLLEDWEWLDWLDQSIDRCDFVLADPSRHNPFV' A
#
# COMPACT_ATOMS: atom_id res chain seq x y z
N MET A 1 -19.02 12.85 22.63
CA MET A 1 -18.73 11.49 22.13
C MET A 1 -17.22 11.35 22.10
N PRO A 2 -16.62 10.35 22.76
CA PRO A 2 -15.19 10.11 22.58
C PRO A 2 -14.96 9.70 21.12
N SER A 3 -14.14 10.47 20.41
CA SER A 3 -13.70 10.17 19.05
C SER A 3 -13.04 8.80 19.09
N GLN A 4 -13.56 7.84 18.32
CA GLN A 4 -12.87 6.57 18.13
C GLN A 4 -11.47 6.87 17.57
N PRO A 5 -10.38 6.27 18.11
CA PRO A 5 -9.05 6.54 17.61
C PRO A 5 -9.00 6.19 16.11
N ALA A 6 -8.49 7.10 15.30
CA ALA A 6 -8.36 6.87 13.86
C ALA A 6 -7.51 5.61 13.63
N THR A 7 -8.02 4.69 12.81
CA THR A 7 -7.28 3.50 12.41
C THR A 7 -6.01 3.93 11.68
N ALA A 8 -4.84 3.56 12.20
CA ALA A 8 -3.57 3.84 11.55
C ALA A 8 -3.51 3.18 10.16
N LYS A 9 -2.93 3.87 9.18
CA LYS A 9 -2.89 3.47 7.77
C LYS A 9 -1.48 3.14 7.32
N ILE A 10 -1.34 2.05 6.58
CA ILE A 10 -0.10 1.63 5.93
C ILE A 10 -0.23 1.81 4.43
N LEU A 11 0.67 2.59 3.84
CA LEU A 11 0.92 2.60 2.39
C LEU A 11 1.77 1.39 2.03
N VAL A 12 1.32 0.57 1.08
CA VAL A 12 2.03 -0.62 0.66
C VAL A 12 2.50 -0.52 -0.78
N LEU A 13 3.82 -0.64 -0.96
CA LEU A 13 4.51 -0.62 -2.24
C LEU A 13 5.06 -2.01 -2.52
N MET A 14 4.42 -2.73 -3.44
CA MET A 14 4.72 -4.13 -3.73
C MET A 14 4.44 -4.47 -5.20
N PRO A 15 5.01 -5.56 -5.74
CA PRO A 15 4.80 -5.94 -7.14
C PRO A 15 3.33 -6.18 -7.51
N MET A 16 2.88 -5.45 -8.54
CA MET A 16 1.56 -5.65 -9.18
C MET A 16 1.61 -6.61 -10.37
N LEU A 17 2.77 -7.23 -10.65
CA LEU A 17 2.91 -8.21 -11.73
C LEU A 17 2.05 -9.47 -11.49
N PRO A 18 1.63 -10.16 -12.57
CA PRO A 18 1.06 -11.50 -12.48
C PRO A 18 1.99 -12.49 -11.76
N GLY A 19 1.42 -13.36 -10.92
CA GLY A 19 2.16 -14.36 -10.14
C GLY A 19 2.45 -13.96 -8.69
N TYR A 20 2.14 -12.72 -8.31
CA TYR A 20 2.32 -12.21 -6.95
C TYR A 20 1.00 -12.11 -6.16
N GLU A 21 -0.13 -12.59 -6.70
CA GLU A 21 -1.46 -12.48 -6.09
C GLU A 21 -1.49 -12.99 -4.64
N ALA A 22 -0.93 -14.17 -4.41
CA ALA A 22 -0.88 -14.78 -3.07
C ALA A 22 -0.08 -13.94 -2.06
N VAL A 23 0.97 -13.23 -2.52
CA VAL A 23 1.73 -12.31 -1.67
C VAL A 23 0.87 -11.10 -1.32
N ARG A 24 0.16 -10.51 -2.29
CA ARG A 24 -0.73 -9.36 -2.06
C ARG A 24 -1.87 -9.70 -1.11
N GLU A 25 -2.46 -10.89 -1.25
CA GLU A 25 -3.50 -11.40 -0.36
C GLU A 25 -2.97 -11.63 1.06
N ALA A 26 -1.78 -12.23 1.20
CA ALA A 26 -1.16 -12.46 2.50
C ALA A 26 -0.85 -11.15 3.24
N VAL A 27 -0.36 -10.13 2.51
CA VAL A 27 -0.12 -8.81 3.08
C VAL A 27 -1.43 -8.14 3.50
N ALA A 28 -2.45 -8.14 2.63
CA ALA A 28 -3.76 -7.58 2.95
C ALA A 28 -4.37 -8.23 4.21
N ALA A 29 -4.35 -9.56 4.29
CA ALA A 29 -4.83 -10.29 5.47
C ALA A 29 -4.02 -9.99 6.74
N THR A 30 -2.72 -9.74 6.61
CA THR A 30 -1.86 -9.39 7.76
C THR A 30 -2.18 -8.00 8.29
N ILE A 31 -2.38 -7.02 7.40
CA ILE A 31 -2.73 -5.64 7.76
C ILE A 31 -4.13 -5.59 8.39
N ASP A 32 -5.10 -6.30 7.81
CA ASP A 32 -6.46 -6.40 8.36
C ASP A 32 -6.48 -7.03 9.76
N ARG A 33 -5.74 -8.14 9.95
CA ARG A 33 -5.57 -8.77 11.27
C ARG A 33 -4.90 -7.87 12.31
N ALA A 34 -4.05 -6.94 11.88
CA ALA A 34 -3.43 -5.96 12.76
C ALA A 34 -4.39 -4.79 13.11
N GLY A 35 -5.59 -4.76 12.53
CA GLY A 35 -6.55 -3.68 12.71
C GLY A 35 -6.09 -2.37 12.08
N LEU A 36 -5.35 -2.45 10.97
CA LEU A 36 -4.78 -1.30 10.26
C LEU A 36 -5.50 -1.06 8.94
N GLY A 37 -5.50 0.19 8.47
CA GLY A 37 -5.97 0.53 7.13
C GLY A 37 -4.86 0.28 6.10
N MET A 38 -5.23 -0.21 4.92
CA MET A 38 -4.29 -0.40 3.82
C MET A 38 -4.55 0.64 2.72
N LEU A 39 -3.49 1.36 2.31
CA LEU A 39 -3.45 2.17 1.11
C LEU A 39 -2.52 1.46 0.12
N ARG A 40 -3.02 1.16 -1.07
CA ARG A 40 -2.25 0.51 -2.14
C ARG A 40 -2.76 0.97 -3.49
N LEU A 41 -1.90 0.91 -4.50
CA LEU A 41 -2.30 1.20 -5.86
C LEU A 41 -2.80 -0.09 -6.53
N GLU A 42 -4.06 -0.10 -6.94
CA GLU A 42 -4.70 -1.27 -7.59
C GLU A 42 -4.79 -1.13 -9.12
N THR A 43 -4.39 0.02 -9.65
CA THR A 43 -4.52 0.37 -11.08
C THR A 43 -3.15 0.65 -11.68
N LEU A 44 -2.96 0.29 -12.95
CA LEU A 44 -1.77 0.67 -13.70
C LEU A 44 -1.85 2.15 -14.06
N LEU A 45 -0.86 2.93 -13.66
CA LEU A 45 -0.74 4.36 -13.92
C LEU A 45 0.43 4.63 -14.88
N GLU A 46 0.40 5.76 -15.59
CA GLU A 46 1.60 6.32 -16.21
C GLU A 46 2.60 6.80 -15.15
N ASP A 47 3.88 6.91 -15.50
CA ASP A 47 4.96 7.29 -14.56
C ASP A 47 4.66 8.57 -13.76
N TRP A 48 4.06 9.58 -14.39
CA TRP A 48 3.76 10.85 -13.73
C TRP A 48 2.52 10.76 -12.82
N GLU A 49 1.50 10.00 -13.21
CA GLU A 49 0.31 9.73 -12.40
C GLU A 49 0.68 8.91 -11.16
N TRP A 50 1.64 8.01 -11.32
CA TRP A 50 2.21 7.25 -10.22
C TRP A 50 2.91 8.14 -9.19
N LEU A 51 3.74 9.08 -9.65
CA LEU A 51 4.42 10.03 -8.78
C LEU A 51 3.43 10.92 -8.01
N ASP A 52 2.39 11.42 -8.68
CA ASP A 52 1.33 12.22 -8.05
C ASP A 52 0.53 11.40 -7.04
N TRP A 53 0.20 10.15 -7.37
CA TRP A 53 -0.47 9.24 -6.43
C TRP A 53 0.40 8.96 -5.19
N LEU A 54 1.70 8.76 -5.37
CA LEU A 54 2.62 8.49 -4.27
C LEU A 54 2.72 9.70 -3.33
N ASP A 55 2.87 10.91 -3.87
CA ASP A 55 2.93 12.17 -3.12
C ASP A 55 1.65 12.42 -2.31
N GLN A 56 0.48 12.16 -2.91
CA GLN A 56 -0.79 12.28 -2.18
C GLN A 56 -0.99 11.16 -1.15
N SER A 57 -0.42 9.98 -1.37
CA SER A 57 -0.60 8.82 -0.51
C SER A 57 0.28 8.88 0.73
N ILE A 58 1.48 9.47 0.64
CA ILE A 58 2.39 9.57 1.79
C ILE A 58 1.78 10.43 2.90
N ASP A 59 1.10 11.53 2.56
CA ASP A 59 0.41 12.41 3.51
C ASP A 59 -0.83 11.75 4.17
N ARG A 60 -1.30 10.64 3.61
CA ARG A 60 -2.52 9.94 4.05
C ARG A 60 -2.22 8.65 4.83
N CYS A 61 -0.96 8.31 5.02
CA CYS A 61 -0.52 7.11 5.72
C CYS A 61 0.33 7.46 6.96
N ASP A 62 0.36 6.54 7.91
CA ASP A 62 1.20 6.64 9.10
C ASP A 62 2.51 5.86 8.92
N PHE A 63 2.49 4.83 8.08
CA PHE A 63 3.63 3.94 7.82
C PHE A 63 3.70 3.55 6.34
N VAL A 64 4.92 3.22 5.90
CA VAL A 64 5.17 2.65 4.57
C VAL A 64 5.72 1.23 4.72
N LEU A 65 5.10 0.28 4.03
CA LEU A 65 5.61 -1.07 3.83
C LEU A 65 6.06 -1.21 2.38
N ALA A 66 7.37 -1.26 2.15
CA ALA A 66 7.95 -1.41 0.81
C ALA A 66 8.75 -2.72 0.73
N ASP A 67 8.57 -3.49 -0.33
CA ASP A 67 9.40 -4.67 -0.66
C ASP A 67 10.58 -4.24 -1.55
N PRO A 68 11.81 -4.07 -1.03
CA PRO A 68 12.95 -3.55 -1.78
C PRO A 68 13.57 -4.56 -2.76
N SER A 69 12.92 -5.70 -3.04
CA SER A 69 13.49 -6.74 -3.88
C SER A 69 13.84 -6.20 -5.28
N ARG A 70 14.99 -6.60 -5.81
CA ARG A 70 15.56 -6.14 -7.10
C ARG A 70 14.74 -6.57 -8.33
N HIS A 71 13.63 -7.26 -8.11
CA HIS A 71 12.71 -7.75 -9.13
C HIS A 71 11.40 -6.98 -9.01
N ASN A 72 11.36 -5.71 -9.45
CA ASN A 72 10.27 -5.18 -10.28
C ASN A 72 10.23 -3.65 -10.33
N PRO A 73 9.63 -3.09 -11.41
CA PRO A 73 9.13 -1.73 -11.40
C PRO A 73 8.14 -1.61 -10.23
N PHE A 74 8.52 -0.80 -9.24
CA PHE A 74 7.61 -0.42 -8.17
C PHE A 74 6.42 0.28 -8.81
N VAL A 75 5.24 -0.25 -8.49
CA VAL A 75 4.09 0.61 -8.23
C VAL A 75 4.11 0.89 -6.72
#